data_AF-A0A7K4VRD7-F1
#
_entry.id   AF-A0A7K4VRD7-F1
#
_cell.length_a   1.000
_cell.length_b   1.000
_cell.length_c   1.000
_cell.angle_alpha   90.00
_cell.angle_beta   90.00
_cell.angle_gamma   90.00
#
_symmetry.space_group_name_H-M   'P 1'
#
loop_
_entity.id
_entity.type
_entity.pdbx_description
1 polymer ?
#
loop_
_entity_poly.entity_id
_entity_poly.type
_entity_poly.pdbx_seq_one_letter_code
_entity_poly.pdbx_strand_id
1 'polypeptide(L)'
;DVYDKVDYLSSLGKTQIAAVQRDADIGVAEAERDAGIREAECKKEMLDVKFMADTKIADSKRAFELQKAAFTEEVNIKTAEAQLAYELQSAREQQKIRQEEIEIEVVERKKQIEVEEKEVVRMEKELTATVKQPAEAEAYRIQQIAEGEKVKQILLAQAEAEKIRKIGEAEAFVIEAVGMAEAEGLKLKAEALQKYGEAAQLALVLDALPEIAAKVSAPLSKVDEIVILSGEKGSTMSDVNRLLAEIPNSVRAITGVDLTKV
;
A
#
# COMPACT_ATOMS: atom_id res chain seq x y z
N ASP A 1 -24.47 170.14 -49.88
CA ASP A 1 -23.57 169.27 -49.13
C ASP A 1 -23.18 169.86 -47.79
N VAL A 2 -23.78 169.32 -46.74
CA VAL A 2 -23.32 169.52 -45.36
C VAL A 2 -22.58 168.23 -44.99
N TYR A 3 -21.25 168.28 -44.99
CA TYR A 3 -20.40 167.17 -44.60
C TYR A 3 -20.38 167.08 -43.07
N ASP A 4 -21.08 166.08 -42.54
CA ASP A 4 -20.96 165.68 -41.15
C ASP A 4 -19.59 165.01 -40.94
N LYS A 5 -18.75 165.59 -40.10
CA LYS A 5 -17.39 165.09 -39.79
C LYS A 5 -17.38 164.07 -38.66
N VAL A 6 -18.52 163.81 -38.01
CA VAL A 6 -18.61 162.81 -36.94
C VAL A 6 -19.86 161.99 -37.17
N ASP A 7 -19.64 160.80 -37.73
CA ASP A 7 -20.56 159.78 -38.25
C ASP A 7 -21.56 159.20 -37.19
N TYR A 8 -22.20 160.07 -36.40
CA TYR A 8 -22.92 159.75 -35.14
C TYR A 8 -24.20 158.94 -35.37
N LEU A 9 -24.93 159.23 -36.46
CA LEU A 9 -26.14 158.50 -36.86
C LEU A 9 -25.83 157.08 -37.35
N SER A 10 -24.71 156.86 -38.02
CA SER A 10 -24.31 155.52 -38.48
C SER A 10 -23.72 154.67 -37.34
N SER A 11 -23.06 155.28 -36.37
CA SER A 11 -22.58 154.61 -35.16
C SER A 11 -23.70 154.11 -34.23
N LEU A 12 -24.80 154.85 -34.11
CA LEU A 12 -25.95 154.42 -33.30
C LEU A 12 -26.67 153.19 -33.89
N GLY A 13 -26.78 153.11 -35.22
CA GLY A 13 -27.33 151.95 -35.92
C GLY A 13 -26.41 150.72 -35.86
N LYS A 14 -25.09 150.90 -35.98
CA LYS A 14 -24.11 149.80 -35.88
C LYS A 14 -24.12 149.12 -34.50
N THR A 15 -24.30 149.87 -33.42
CA THR A 15 -24.38 149.31 -32.07
C THR A 15 -25.66 148.50 -31.84
N GLN A 16 -26.80 148.97 -32.36
CA GLN A 16 -28.07 148.22 -32.30
C GLN A 16 -28.04 146.96 -33.17
N ILE A 17 -27.49 147.02 -34.39
CA ILE A 17 -27.35 145.84 -35.26
C ILE A 17 -26.40 144.80 -34.63
N ALA A 18 -25.29 145.24 -34.03
CA ALA A 18 -24.38 144.34 -33.33
C ALA A 18 -25.00 143.72 -32.06
N ALA A 19 -25.88 144.44 -31.36
CA ALA A 19 -26.64 143.90 -30.23
C ALA A 19 -27.64 142.83 -30.69
N VAL A 20 -28.43 143.11 -31.74
CA VAL A 20 -29.38 142.15 -32.31
C VAL A 20 -28.67 140.92 -32.87
N GLN A 21 -27.54 141.08 -33.55
CA GLN A 21 -26.74 139.95 -34.05
C GLN A 21 -26.22 139.10 -32.90
N ARG A 22 -25.70 139.72 -31.82
CA ARG A 22 -25.25 139.00 -30.63
C ARG A 22 -26.39 138.24 -29.97
N ASP A 23 -27.56 138.85 -29.82
CA ASP A 23 -28.73 138.20 -29.22
C ASP A 23 -29.26 137.06 -30.11
N ALA A 24 -29.19 137.20 -31.43
CA ALA A 24 -29.49 136.13 -32.37
C ALA A 24 -28.47 134.98 -32.28
N ASP A 25 -27.18 135.28 -32.21
CA ASP A 25 -26.11 134.28 -32.07
C ASP A 25 -26.21 133.54 -30.71
N ILE A 26 -26.54 134.26 -29.62
CA ILE A 26 -26.83 133.67 -28.31
C ILE A 26 -28.07 132.77 -28.40
N GLY A 27 -29.15 133.24 -29.03
CA GLY A 27 -30.37 132.44 -29.20
C GLY A 27 -30.15 131.18 -30.03
N VAL A 28 -29.32 131.25 -31.09
CA VAL A 28 -28.94 130.06 -31.88
C VAL A 28 -28.10 129.10 -31.05
N ALA A 29 -27.08 129.58 -30.32
CA ALA A 29 -26.23 128.73 -29.49
C ALA A 29 -27.00 128.08 -28.33
N GLU A 30 -27.95 128.79 -27.72
CA GLU A 30 -28.83 128.25 -26.69
C GLU A 30 -29.80 127.21 -27.27
N ALA A 31 -30.39 127.47 -28.44
CA ALA A 31 -31.24 126.51 -29.13
C ALA A 31 -30.48 125.24 -29.56
N GLU A 32 -29.25 125.37 -30.07
CA GLU A 32 -28.39 124.24 -30.42
C GLU A 32 -27.96 123.44 -29.19
N ARG A 33 -27.62 124.12 -28.08
CA ARG A 33 -27.30 123.46 -26.81
C ARG A 33 -28.50 122.68 -26.29
N ASP A 34 -29.67 123.31 -26.24
CA ASP A 34 -30.88 122.70 -25.68
C ASP A 34 -31.39 121.56 -26.58
N ALA A 35 -31.27 121.69 -27.91
CA ALA A 35 -31.51 120.61 -28.85
C ALA A 35 -30.52 119.45 -28.66
N GLY A 36 -29.22 119.74 -28.47
CA GLY A 36 -28.19 118.73 -28.23
C GLY A 36 -28.37 117.99 -26.90
N ILE A 37 -28.76 118.69 -25.83
CA ILE A 37 -29.10 118.09 -24.53
C ILE A 37 -30.31 117.17 -24.71
N ARG A 38 -31.38 117.64 -25.35
CA ARG A 38 -32.59 116.85 -25.54
C ARG A 38 -32.35 115.63 -26.43
N GLU A 39 -31.51 115.76 -27.46
CA GLU A 39 -31.10 114.64 -28.31
C GLU A 39 -30.27 113.61 -27.52
N ALA A 40 -29.34 114.06 -26.68
CA ALA A 40 -28.55 113.19 -25.83
C ALA A 40 -29.41 112.45 -24.79
N GLU A 41 -30.39 113.14 -24.19
CA GLU A 41 -31.37 112.55 -23.27
C GLU A 41 -32.22 111.48 -23.96
N CYS A 42 -32.82 111.79 -25.11
CA CYS A 42 -33.59 110.83 -25.90
C CYS A 42 -32.74 109.61 -26.32
N LYS A 43 -31.47 109.83 -26.70
CA LYS A 43 -30.53 108.74 -27.04
C LYS A 43 -30.21 107.88 -25.83
N LYS A 44 -30.01 108.48 -24.66
CA LYS A 44 -29.76 107.74 -23.42
C LYS A 44 -30.97 106.88 -23.06
N GLU A 45 -32.18 107.44 -23.06
CA GLU A 45 -33.41 106.71 -22.77
C GLU A 45 -33.65 105.56 -23.78
N MET A 46 -33.41 105.81 -25.08
CA MET A 46 -33.50 104.76 -26.10
C MET A 46 -32.53 103.61 -25.84
N LEU A 47 -31.27 103.92 -25.51
CA LEU A 47 -30.25 102.91 -25.22
C LEU A 47 -30.57 102.15 -23.93
N ASP A 48 -31.05 102.82 -22.90
CA ASP A 48 -31.46 102.18 -21.63
C ASP A 48 -32.60 101.19 -21.88
N VAL A 49 -33.64 101.58 -22.64
CA VAL A 49 -34.74 100.68 -23.02
C VAL A 49 -34.23 99.51 -23.86
N LYS A 50 -33.32 99.77 -24.81
CA LYS A 50 -32.72 98.73 -25.65
C LYS A 50 -31.91 97.73 -24.82
N PHE A 51 -31.03 98.19 -23.94
CA PHE A 51 -30.25 97.32 -23.07
C PHE A 51 -31.12 96.55 -22.08
N MET A 52 -32.19 97.16 -21.55
CA MET A 52 -33.18 96.46 -20.74
C MET A 52 -33.91 95.37 -21.54
N ALA A 53 -34.19 95.59 -22.82
CA ALA A 53 -34.78 94.57 -23.69
C ALA A 53 -33.76 93.45 -23.99
N ASP A 54 -32.53 93.80 -24.35
CA ASP A 54 -31.46 92.85 -24.69
C ASP A 54 -31.07 91.97 -23.49
N THR A 55 -31.00 92.55 -22.28
CA THR A 55 -30.77 91.82 -21.02
C THR A 55 -31.90 90.82 -20.75
N LYS A 56 -33.17 91.23 -20.88
CA LYS A 56 -34.32 90.31 -20.73
C LYS A 56 -34.30 89.18 -21.75
N ILE A 57 -33.91 89.46 -23.00
CA ILE A 57 -33.77 88.44 -24.04
C ILE A 57 -32.63 87.48 -23.70
N ALA A 58 -31.48 88.00 -23.25
CA ALA A 58 -30.34 87.18 -22.84
C ALA A 58 -30.65 86.30 -21.63
N ASP A 59 -31.33 86.85 -20.62
CA ASP A 59 -31.77 86.12 -19.43
C ASP A 59 -32.77 85.02 -19.79
N SER A 60 -33.73 85.32 -20.67
CA SER A 60 -34.71 84.32 -21.16
C SER A 60 -34.03 83.21 -21.96
N LYS A 61 -33.06 83.55 -22.82
CA LYS A 61 -32.25 82.57 -23.57
C LYS A 61 -31.44 81.69 -22.63
N ARG A 62 -30.74 82.29 -21.66
CA ARG A 62 -29.97 81.54 -20.65
C ARG A 62 -30.88 80.62 -19.84
N ALA A 63 -32.04 81.09 -19.39
CA ALA A 63 -33.00 80.28 -18.65
C ALA A 63 -33.51 79.10 -19.49
N PHE A 64 -33.82 79.33 -20.77
CA PHE A 64 -34.23 78.28 -21.70
C PHE A 64 -33.12 77.25 -21.93
N GLU A 65 -31.87 77.69 -22.14
CA GLU A 65 -30.73 76.80 -22.33
C GLU A 65 -30.42 75.97 -21.08
N LEU A 66 -30.52 76.57 -19.89
CA LEU A 66 -30.38 75.85 -18.62
C LEU A 66 -31.47 74.80 -18.43
N GLN A 67 -32.74 75.13 -18.73
CA GLN A 67 -33.82 74.15 -18.67
C GLN A 67 -33.63 73.03 -19.69
N LYS A 68 -33.25 73.36 -20.92
CA LYS A 68 -32.94 72.37 -21.96
C LYS A 68 -31.80 71.44 -21.51
N ALA A 69 -30.72 71.99 -20.95
CA ALA A 69 -29.61 71.21 -20.43
C ALA A 69 -30.05 70.28 -19.29
N ALA A 70 -30.85 70.78 -18.34
CA ALA A 70 -31.39 69.99 -17.24
C ALA A 70 -32.26 68.82 -17.75
N PHE A 71 -33.15 69.07 -18.72
CA PHE A 71 -33.96 68.00 -19.32
C PHE A 71 -33.10 66.99 -20.09
N THR A 72 -32.07 67.43 -20.81
CA THR A 72 -31.17 66.49 -21.50
C THR A 72 -30.37 65.65 -20.52
N GLU A 73 -29.94 66.22 -19.40
CA GLU A 73 -29.27 65.49 -18.32
C GLU A 73 -30.21 64.45 -17.71
N GLU A 74 -31.45 64.82 -17.39
CA GLU A 74 -32.45 63.89 -16.85
C GLU A 74 -32.76 62.76 -17.83
N VAL A 75 -32.95 63.08 -19.12
CA VAL A 75 -33.15 62.06 -20.17
C VAL A 75 -31.93 61.14 -20.25
N ASN A 76 -30.71 61.66 -20.21
CA ASN A 76 -29.48 60.86 -20.24
C ASN A 76 -29.33 59.95 -19.02
N ILE A 77 -29.68 60.45 -17.82
CA ILE A 77 -29.70 59.62 -16.60
C ILE A 77 -30.71 58.49 -16.76
N LYS A 78 -31.92 58.79 -17.23
CA LYS A 78 -32.98 57.78 -17.42
C LYS A 78 -32.63 56.77 -18.51
N THR A 79 -32.00 57.18 -19.60
CA THR A 79 -31.54 56.25 -20.64
C THR A 79 -30.38 55.38 -20.16
N ALA A 80 -29.43 55.92 -19.39
CA ALA A 80 -28.35 55.14 -18.79
C ALA A 80 -28.88 54.14 -17.75
N GLU A 81 -29.82 54.55 -16.89
CA GLU A 81 -30.52 53.66 -15.96
C GLU A 81 -31.25 52.53 -16.70
N ALA A 82 -31.93 52.83 -17.79
CA ALA A 82 -32.62 51.83 -18.61
C ALA A 82 -31.64 50.85 -19.28
N GLN A 83 -30.49 51.34 -19.78
CA GLN A 83 -29.43 50.50 -20.36
C GLN A 83 -28.81 49.57 -19.30
N LEU A 84 -28.45 50.10 -18.13
CA LEU A 84 -27.91 49.31 -17.03
C LEU A 84 -28.93 48.28 -16.52
N ALA A 85 -30.22 48.65 -16.45
CA ALA A 85 -31.27 47.72 -16.08
C ALA A 85 -31.40 46.57 -17.10
N TYR A 86 -31.31 46.89 -18.39
CA TYR A 86 -31.32 45.87 -19.46
C TYR A 86 -30.10 44.94 -19.37
N GLU A 87 -28.89 45.49 -19.21
CA GLU A 87 -27.67 44.70 -19.05
C GLU A 87 -27.71 43.81 -17.80
N LEU A 88 -28.19 44.36 -16.67
CA LEU A 88 -28.34 43.61 -15.43
C LEU A 88 -29.35 42.47 -15.58
N GLN A 89 -30.47 42.69 -16.27
CA GLN A 89 -31.45 41.65 -16.54
C GLN A 89 -30.87 40.56 -17.45
N SER A 90 -30.16 40.94 -18.51
CA SER A 90 -29.46 40.00 -19.39
C SER A 90 -28.46 39.14 -18.60
N ALA A 91 -27.64 39.76 -17.74
CA ALA A 91 -26.67 39.05 -16.90
C ALA A 91 -27.35 38.11 -15.89
N ARG A 92 -28.46 38.53 -15.28
CA ARG A 92 -29.26 37.66 -14.39
C ARG A 92 -29.82 36.46 -15.13
N GLU A 93 -30.33 36.66 -16.34
CA GLU A 93 -30.87 35.57 -17.14
C GLU A 93 -29.77 34.60 -17.57
N GLN A 94 -28.62 35.11 -18.01
CA GLN A 94 -27.44 34.29 -18.28
C GLN A 94 -26.97 33.49 -17.05
N GLN A 95 -27.05 34.08 -15.85
CA GLN A 95 -26.73 33.37 -14.61
C GLN A 95 -27.70 32.21 -14.35
N LYS A 96 -29.01 32.41 -14.57
CA LYS A 96 -30.00 31.35 -14.45
C LYS A 96 -29.79 30.23 -15.47
N ILE A 97 -29.57 30.59 -16.75
CA ILE A 97 -29.28 29.63 -17.81
C ILE A 97 -28.05 28.79 -17.42
N ARG A 98 -26.96 29.44 -16.96
CA ARG A 98 -25.77 28.72 -16.49
C ARG A 98 -26.04 27.80 -15.30
N GLN A 99 -26.90 28.22 -14.37
CA GLN A 99 -27.29 27.36 -13.23
C GLN A 99 -28.03 26.12 -13.72
N GLU A 100 -28.97 26.27 -14.65
CA GLU A 100 -29.69 25.15 -15.26
C GLU A 100 -28.75 24.25 -16.08
N GLU A 101 -27.81 24.82 -16.84
CA GLU A 101 -26.78 24.07 -17.58
C GLU A 101 -25.92 23.20 -16.65
N ILE A 102 -25.46 23.76 -15.52
CA ILE A 102 -24.69 23.01 -14.51
C ILE A 102 -25.55 21.91 -13.91
N GLU A 103 -26.84 22.15 -13.67
CA GLU A 103 -27.75 21.12 -13.16
C GLU A 103 -27.92 19.97 -14.16
N ILE A 104 -28.07 20.28 -15.45
CA ILE A 104 -28.08 19.28 -16.53
C ILE A 104 -26.78 18.48 -16.53
N GLU A 105 -25.61 19.14 -16.48
CA GLU A 105 -24.30 18.48 -16.46
C GLU A 105 -24.15 17.55 -15.24
N VAL A 106 -24.60 17.99 -14.06
CA VAL A 106 -24.59 17.16 -12.84
C VAL A 106 -25.49 15.93 -13.00
N VAL A 107 -26.67 16.08 -13.60
CA VAL A 107 -27.57 14.94 -13.86
C VAL A 107 -26.98 13.97 -14.88
N GLU A 108 -26.38 14.47 -15.96
CA GLU A 108 -25.68 13.64 -16.95
C GLU A 108 -24.54 12.86 -16.32
N ARG A 109 -23.69 13.54 -15.54
CA ARG A 109 -22.55 12.91 -14.87
C ARG A 109 -22.98 11.89 -13.83
N LYS A 110 -24.04 12.15 -13.07
CA LYS A 110 -24.65 11.16 -12.15
C LYS A 110 -25.15 9.93 -12.89
N LYS A 111 -25.84 10.11 -14.01
CA LYS A 111 -26.30 8.99 -14.85
C LYS A 111 -25.12 8.19 -15.41
N GLN A 112 -24.04 8.87 -15.82
CA GLN A 112 -22.84 8.18 -16.28
C GLN A 112 -22.20 7.32 -15.18
N ILE A 113 -22.06 7.87 -13.96
CA ILE A 113 -21.59 7.11 -12.80
C ILE A 113 -22.50 5.90 -12.53
N GLU A 114 -23.82 6.07 -12.60
CA GLU A 114 -24.77 4.96 -12.39
C GLU A 114 -24.63 3.86 -13.45
N VAL A 115 -24.37 4.23 -14.71
CA VAL A 115 -24.10 3.28 -15.79
C VAL A 115 -22.78 2.55 -15.53
N GLU A 116 -21.72 3.27 -15.18
CA GLU A 116 -20.40 2.70 -14.86
C GLU A 116 -20.48 1.75 -13.66
N GLU A 117 -21.19 2.12 -12.59
CA GLU A 117 -21.43 1.25 -11.43
C GLU A 117 -22.15 -0.05 -11.83
N LYS A 118 -23.18 0.05 -12.69
CA LYS A 118 -23.88 -1.13 -13.20
C LYS A 118 -22.98 -1.99 -14.08
N GLU A 119 -22.10 -1.39 -14.88
CA GLU A 119 -21.12 -2.11 -15.70
C GLU A 119 -20.09 -2.83 -14.82
N VAL A 120 -19.60 -2.21 -13.75
CA VAL A 120 -18.70 -2.84 -12.77
C VAL A 120 -19.38 -4.04 -12.12
N VAL A 121 -20.64 -3.92 -11.69
CA VAL A 121 -21.40 -5.03 -11.11
C VAL A 121 -21.61 -6.16 -12.13
N ARG A 122 -21.88 -5.82 -13.39
CA ARG A 122 -22.00 -6.83 -14.47
C ARG A 122 -20.68 -7.55 -14.67
N MET A 123 -19.59 -6.81 -14.76
CA MET A 123 -18.24 -7.34 -14.94
C MET A 123 -17.78 -8.19 -13.75
N GLU A 124 -18.10 -7.80 -12.52
CA GLU A 124 -17.81 -8.59 -11.32
C GLU A 124 -18.56 -9.93 -11.34
N LYS A 125 -19.83 -9.92 -11.77
CA LYS A 125 -20.61 -11.16 -11.94
C LYS A 125 -20.04 -12.05 -13.04
N GLU A 126 -19.65 -11.46 -14.19
CA GLU A 126 -18.99 -12.19 -15.27
C GLU A 126 -17.66 -12.80 -14.82
N LEU A 127 -16.82 -12.05 -14.09
CA LEU A 127 -15.55 -12.53 -13.54
C LEU A 127 -15.77 -13.63 -12.49
N THR A 128 -16.78 -13.48 -11.64
CA THR A 128 -17.13 -14.48 -10.63
C THR A 128 -17.55 -15.78 -11.30
N ALA A 129 -18.39 -15.71 -12.33
CA ALA A 129 -18.84 -16.89 -13.07
C ALA A 129 -17.72 -17.53 -13.91
N THR A 130 -16.85 -16.72 -14.53
CA THR A 130 -15.85 -17.21 -15.51
C THR A 130 -14.54 -17.65 -14.85
N VAL A 131 -14.12 -16.97 -13.78
CA VAL A 131 -12.81 -17.20 -13.15
C VAL A 131 -12.95 -17.82 -11.77
N LYS A 132 -13.73 -17.21 -10.87
CA LYS A 132 -13.81 -17.69 -9.48
C LYS A 132 -14.48 -19.04 -9.37
N GLN A 133 -15.63 -19.24 -10.01
CA GLN A 133 -16.37 -20.51 -9.92
C GLN A 133 -15.58 -21.71 -10.48
N PRO A 134 -14.94 -21.64 -11.66
CA PRO A 134 -14.10 -22.75 -12.13
C PRO A 134 -12.87 -22.97 -11.27
N ALA A 135 -12.23 -21.89 -10.79
CA ALA A 135 -11.07 -22.00 -9.90
C ALA A 135 -11.44 -22.66 -8.56
N GLU A 136 -12.58 -22.31 -7.97
CA GLU A 136 -13.11 -22.94 -6.76
C GLU A 136 -13.47 -24.41 -7.00
N ALA A 137 -14.11 -24.72 -8.14
CA ALA A 137 -14.43 -26.10 -8.51
C ALA A 137 -13.17 -26.96 -8.73
N GLU A 138 -12.13 -26.43 -9.37
CA GLU A 138 -10.84 -27.09 -9.52
C GLU A 138 -10.11 -27.27 -8.19
N ALA A 139 -10.07 -26.23 -7.34
CA ALA A 139 -9.47 -26.30 -6.03
C ALA A 139 -10.15 -27.36 -5.16
N TYR A 140 -11.48 -27.41 -5.16
CA TYR A 140 -12.26 -28.43 -4.46
C TYR A 140 -11.97 -29.83 -5.01
N ARG A 141 -11.92 -29.99 -6.35
CA ARG A 141 -11.57 -31.27 -6.98
C ARG A 141 -10.18 -31.76 -6.56
N ILE A 142 -9.18 -30.88 -6.57
CA ILE A 142 -7.80 -31.21 -6.17
C ILE A 142 -7.75 -31.59 -4.69
N GLN A 143 -8.43 -30.83 -3.82
CA GLN A 143 -8.51 -31.15 -2.39
C GLN A 143 -9.13 -32.54 -2.15
N GLN A 144 -10.22 -32.86 -2.83
CA GLN A 144 -10.88 -34.17 -2.72
C GLN A 144 -9.98 -35.32 -3.22
N ILE A 145 -9.24 -35.11 -4.32
CA ILE A 145 -8.25 -36.09 -4.81
C ILE A 145 -7.13 -36.28 -3.78
N ALA A 146 -6.55 -35.18 -3.28
CA ALA A 146 -5.47 -35.24 -2.29
C ALA A 146 -5.92 -35.88 -0.97
N GLU A 147 -7.15 -35.60 -0.52
CA GLU A 147 -7.74 -36.23 0.66
C GLU A 147 -7.99 -37.73 0.42
N GLY A 148 -8.50 -38.11 -0.75
CA GLY A 148 -8.63 -39.51 -1.17
C GLY A 148 -7.29 -40.25 -1.20
N GLU A 149 -6.24 -39.63 -1.75
CA GLU A 149 -4.88 -40.19 -1.77
C GLU A 149 -4.30 -40.34 -0.37
N LYS A 150 -4.48 -39.34 0.51
CA LYS A 150 -4.07 -39.41 1.91
C LYS A 150 -4.76 -40.56 2.64
N VAL A 151 -6.09 -40.69 2.49
CA VAL A 151 -6.86 -41.79 3.08
C VAL A 151 -6.38 -43.13 2.53
N LYS A 152 -6.16 -43.25 1.22
CA LYS A 152 -5.60 -44.46 0.60
C LYS A 152 -4.23 -44.82 1.18
N GLN A 153 -3.33 -43.85 1.33
CA GLN A 153 -2.00 -44.09 1.91
C GLN A 153 -2.11 -44.54 3.38
N ILE A 154 -2.97 -43.91 4.18
CA ILE A 154 -3.21 -44.32 5.57
C ILE A 154 -3.74 -45.75 5.63
N LEU A 155 -4.73 -46.10 4.80
CA LEU A 155 -5.29 -47.45 4.76
C LEU A 155 -4.25 -48.49 4.31
N LEU A 156 -3.42 -48.18 3.32
CA LEU A 156 -2.33 -49.06 2.91
C LEU A 156 -1.30 -49.25 4.03
N ALA A 157 -0.87 -48.18 4.69
CA ALA A 157 0.05 -48.25 5.82
C ALA A 157 -0.54 -49.04 7.00
N GLN A 158 -1.82 -48.88 7.29
CA GLN A 158 -2.53 -49.67 8.31
C GLN A 158 -2.61 -51.15 7.92
N ALA A 159 -2.95 -51.45 6.66
CA ALA A 159 -2.99 -52.83 6.17
C ALA A 159 -1.62 -53.50 6.21
N GLU A 160 -0.54 -52.79 5.87
CA GLU A 160 0.84 -53.27 6.00
C GLU A 160 1.22 -53.49 7.47
N ALA A 161 0.88 -52.55 8.35
CA ALA A 161 1.13 -52.69 9.78
C ALA A 161 0.38 -53.90 10.38
N GLU A 162 -0.89 -54.11 10.01
CA GLU A 162 -1.66 -55.29 10.42
C GLU A 162 -1.08 -56.59 9.86
N LYS A 163 -0.62 -56.58 8.61
CA LYS A 163 0.05 -57.73 8.00
C LYS A 163 1.31 -58.09 8.77
N ILE A 164 2.17 -57.12 9.06
CA ILE A 164 3.39 -57.33 9.86
C ILE A 164 3.03 -57.84 11.26
N ARG A 165 2.01 -57.27 11.89
CA ARG A 165 1.56 -57.71 13.22
C ARG A 165 1.09 -59.17 13.21
N LYS A 166 0.27 -59.57 12.24
CA LYS A 166 -0.21 -60.95 12.10
C LYS A 166 0.92 -61.94 11.79
N ILE A 167 1.90 -61.55 10.97
CA ILE A 167 3.09 -62.37 10.72
C ILE A 167 3.91 -62.52 12.00
N GLY A 168 4.17 -61.42 12.72
CA GLY A 168 4.89 -61.46 13.99
C GLY A 168 4.18 -62.26 15.08
N GLU A 169 2.85 -62.17 15.17
CA GLU A 169 2.02 -63.01 16.06
C GLU A 169 2.14 -64.49 15.69
N ALA A 170 2.09 -64.82 14.39
CA ALA A 170 2.24 -66.20 13.92
C ALA A 170 3.65 -66.76 14.18
N GLU A 171 4.70 -65.97 13.94
CA GLU A 171 6.09 -66.35 14.24
C GLU A 171 6.31 -66.52 15.74
N ALA A 172 5.80 -65.61 16.56
CA ALA A 172 5.86 -65.72 18.02
C ALA A 172 5.16 -66.99 18.51
N PHE A 173 3.98 -67.32 17.97
CA PHE A 173 3.26 -68.55 18.30
C PHE A 173 4.04 -69.81 17.90
N VAL A 174 4.67 -69.81 16.72
CA VAL A 174 5.53 -70.92 16.28
C VAL A 174 6.73 -71.09 17.21
N ILE A 175 7.41 -69.99 17.56
CA ILE A 175 8.56 -70.03 18.48
C ILE A 175 8.14 -70.50 19.88
N GLU A 176 6.99 -70.04 20.38
CA GLU A 176 6.44 -70.47 21.67
C GLU A 176 6.10 -71.96 21.65
N ALA A 177 5.43 -72.45 20.59
CA ALA A 177 5.09 -73.87 20.44
C ALA A 177 6.34 -74.75 20.34
N VAL A 178 7.37 -74.33 19.58
CA VAL A 178 8.66 -75.03 19.50
C VAL A 178 9.36 -75.00 20.86
N GLY A 179 9.42 -73.85 21.53
CA GLY A 179 10.03 -73.71 22.85
C GLY A 179 9.33 -74.55 23.92
N MET A 180 7.99 -74.65 23.89
CA MET A 180 7.23 -75.55 24.75
C MET A 180 7.53 -77.01 24.45
N ALA A 181 7.55 -77.41 23.16
CA ALA A 181 7.87 -78.77 22.76
C ALA A 181 9.31 -79.17 23.16
N GLU A 182 10.28 -78.26 23.04
CA GLU A 182 11.65 -78.46 23.50
C GLU A 182 11.73 -78.55 25.03
N ALA A 183 11.01 -77.69 25.75
CA ALA A 183 10.94 -77.71 27.20
C ALA A 183 10.30 -79.01 27.73
N GLU A 184 9.23 -79.49 27.12
CA GLU A 184 8.60 -80.77 27.42
C GLU A 184 9.52 -81.94 27.07
N GLY A 185 10.19 -81.90 25.91
CA GLY A 185 11.17 -82.89 25.52
C GLY A 185 12.35 -82.98 26.49
N LEU A 186 12.85 -81.84 26.98
CA LEU A 186 13.89 -81.79 28.01
C LEU A 186 13.39 -82.30 29.36
N LYS A 187 12.16 -81.97 29.77
CA LYS A 187 11.55 -82.51 31.00
C LYS A 187 11.42 -84.03 30.94
N LEU A 188 10.91 -84.58 29.83
CA LEU A 188 10.80 -86.03 29.63
C LEU A 188 12.17 -86.71 29.59
N LYS A 189 13.18 -86.10 28.96
CA LYS A 189 14.57 -86.58 29.02
C LYS A 189 15.12 -86.54 30.45
N ALA A 190 14.85 -85.49 31.22
CA ALA A 190 15.28 -85.38 32.61
C ALA A 190 14.57 -86.41 33.51
N GLU A 191 13.27 -86.64 33.32
CA GLU A 191 12.51 -87.69 34.03
C GLU A 191 12.99 -89.10 33.65
N ALA A 192 13.28 -89.35 32.37
CA ALA A 192 13.88 -90.59 31.92
C ALA A 192 15.25 -90.78 32.61
N LEU A 193 16.13 -89.78 32.60
CA LEU A 193 17.43 -89.83 33.27
C LEU A 193 17.32 -90.01 34.79
N GLN A 194 16.27 -89.50 35.45
CA GLN A 194 16.02 -89.78 36.86
C GLN A 194 15.64 -91.25 37.10
N LYS A 195 14.77 -91.83 36.27
CA LYS A 195 14.41 -93.26 36.34
C LYS A 195 15.58 -94.18 35.99
N TYR A 196 16.43 -93.75 35.06
CA TYR A 196 17.71 -94.40 34.75
C TYR A 196 18.79 -94.05 35.79
N GLY A 197 18.60 -93.10 36.69
CA GLY A 197 19.65 -92.47 37.49
C GLY A 197 20.40 -93.44 38.41
N GLU A 198 19.70 -94.37 39.07
CA GLU A 198 20.38 -95.35 39.93
C GLU A 198 21.12 -96.43 39.13
N ALA A 199 20.59 -96.85 37.97
CA ALA A 199 21.22 -97.86 37.11
C ALA A 199 22.32 -97.28 36.19
N ALA A 200 22.15 -96.05 35.71
CA ALA A 200 23.05 -95.36 34.81
C ALA A 200 24.23 -94.73 35.55
N GLN A 201 24.08 -94.28 36.80
CA GLN A 201 25.23 -93.90 37.62
C GLN A 201 26.12 -95.12 37.92
N LEU A 202 25.51 -96.28 38.21
CA LEU A 202 26.28 -97.52 38.41
C LEU A 202 26.97 -97.95 37.10
N ALA A 203 26.28 -97.90 35.96
CA ALA A 203 26.84 -98.28 34.65
C ALA A 203 27.92 -97.30 34.15
N LEU A 204 27.75 -95.98 34.30
CA LEU A 204 28.79 -94.99 33.96
C LEU A 204 30.04 -95.15 34.83
N VAL A 205 29.88 -95.47 36.12
CA VAL A 205 31.02 -95.80 36.99
C VAL A 205 31.67 -97.13 36.57
N LEU A 206 30.89 -98.14 36.16
CA LEU A 206 31.39 -99.43 35.67
C LEU A 206 32.11 -99.33 34.32
N ASP A 207 31.66 -98.46 33.41
CA ASP A 207 32.31 -98.21 32.11
C ASP A 207 33.52 -97.27 32.22
N ALA A 208 33.55 -96.37 33.21
CA ALA A 208 34.72 -95.54 33.50
C ALA A 208 35.80 -96.28 34.32
N LEU A 209 35.44 -97.36 35.02
CA LEU A 209 36.37 -98.17 35.82
C LEU A 209 37.55 -98.76 35.00
N PRO A 210 37.36 -99.30 33.78
CA PRO A 210 38.46 -99.73 32.91
C PRO A 210 39.42 -98.61 32.51
N GLU A 211 38.93 -97.40 32.24
CA GLU A 211 39.80 -96.25 31.89
C GLU A 211 40.60 -95.77 33.09
N ILE A 212 39.99 -95.74 34.27
CA ILE A 212 40.67 -95.41 35.53
C ILE A 212 41.68 -96.51 35.87
N ALA A 213 41.32 -97.78 35.76
CA ALA A 213 42.23 -98.91 35.98
C ALA A 213 43.39 -98.92 34.98
N ALA A 214 43.17 -98.58 33.70
CA ALA A 214 44.21 -98.46 32.69
C ALA A 214 45.18 -97.30 32.98
N LYS A 215 44.67 -96.15 33.44
CA LYS A 215 45.55 -95.01 33.80
C LYS A 215 46.30 -95.22 35.12
N VAL A 216 45.73 -95.98 36.06
CA VAL A 216 46.38 -96.34 37.34
C VAL A 216 47.38 -97.50 37.17
N SER A 217 47.19 -98.41 36.19
CA SER A 217 48.13 -99.51 35.90
C SER A 217 49.26 -99.13 34.92
N ALA A 218 49.07 -98.08 34.11
CA ALA A 218 50.08 -97.58 33.16
C ALA A 218 51.49 -97.32 33.75
N PRO A 219 51.68 -96.88 35.01
CA PRO A 219 53.00 -96.73 35.62
C PRO A 219 53.61 -98.06 36.11
N LEU A 220 52.79 -99.08 36.40
CA LEU A 220 53.25 -100.39 36.89
C LEU A 220 53.72 -101.30 35.76
N SER A 221 53.16 -101.18 34.54
CA SER A 221 53.60 -101.95 33.36
C SER A 221 54.89 -101.43 32.70
N LYS A 222 55.47 -100.31 33.15
CA LYS A 222 56.72 -99.73 32.62
C LYS A 222 57.96 -100.05 33.47
N VAL A 223 57.85 -100.95 34.44
CA VAL A 223 58.99 -101.39 35.27
C VAL A 223 59.47 -102.75 34.76
N ASP A 224 60.27 -102.73 33.69
CA ASP A 224 60.75 -103.95 33.00
C ASP A 224 61.92 -104.66 33.71
N GLU A 225 62.45 -104.11 34.81
CA GLU A 225 63.49 -104.80 35.59
C GLU A 225 63.46 -104.36 37.07
N ILE A 226 62.77 -105.14 37.91
CA ILE A 226 62.98 -105.11 39.36
C ILE A 226 64.19 -105.98 39.63
N VAL A 227 65.37 -105.36 39.76
CA VAL A 227 66.61 -106.03 40.19
C VAL A 227 66.45 -106.42 41.66
N ILE A 228 66.10 -107.68 41.91
CA ILE A 228 66.27 -108.28 43.23
C ILE A 228 67.75 -108.63 43.35
N LEU A 229 68.53 -107.67 43.87
CA LEU A 229 69.89 -107.93 44.33
C LEU A 229 69.83 -109.03 45.40
N SER A 230 70.27 -110.23 45.03
CA SER A 230 70.55 -111.32 45.98
C SER A 230 71.67 -110.86 46.90
N GLY A 231 71.43 -110.81 48.21
CA GLY A 231 72.41 -110.31 49.15
C GLY A 231 71.85 -110.25 50.56
N GLU A 232 71.98 -111.34 51.29
CA GLU A 232 71.63 -111.37 52.70
C GLU A 232 72.59 -110.50 53.53
N LYS A 233 71.99 -109.47 54.16
CA LYS A 233 72.38 -108.69 55.36
C LYS A 233 73.61 -107.75 55.30
N GLY A 234 73.31 -106.44 55.32
CA GLY A 234 74.04 -105.45 56.14
C GLY A 234 74.73 -104.28 55.41
N SER A 235 74.37 -103.05 55.82
CA SER A 235 75.09 -101.75 55.80
C SER A 235 75.52 -101.04 54.49
N THR A 236 74.88 -99.88 54.27
CA THR A 236 75.39 -98.52 53.89
C THR A 236 75.99 -98.19 52.50
N MET A 237 75.28 -97.24 51.83
CA MET A 237 75.75 -95.93 51.30
C MET A 237 75.72 -95.68 49.76
N SER A 238 74.95 -94.64 49.40
CA SER A 238 75.02 -93.67 48.26
C SER A 238 74.93 -94.20 46.82
N ASP A 239 73.93 -93.84 46.00
CA ASP A 239 73.47 -92.52 45.52
C ASP A 239 74.23 -91.94 44.32
N VAL A 240 73.44 -91.27 43.47
CA VAL A 240 73.79 -90.23 42.49
C VAL A 240 74.32 -90.69 41.11
N ASN A 241 73.47 -90.61 40.07
CA ASN A 241 73.77 -90.01 38.74
C ASN A 241 73.02 -90.61 37.52
N ARG A 242 71.68 -90.54 37.44
CA ARG A 242 71.00 -90.43 36.13
C ARG A 242 69.53 -90.05 36.23
N LEU A 243 69.26 -88.76 36.32
CA LEU A 243 67.91 -88.19 36.27
C LEU A 243 67.91 -86.85 35.51
N LEU A 244 68.44 -86.82 34.29
CA LEU A 244 68.45 -85.62 33.44
C LEU A 244 68.46 -86.01 31.95
N ALA A 245 67.58 -85.33 31.19
CA ALA A 245 67.47 -85.26 29.73
C ALA A 245 66.50 -86.24 29.02
N GLU A 246 65.19 -85.94 29.08
CA GLU A 246 64.31 -86.03 27.90
C GLU A 246 63.03 -85.18 28.08
N ILE A 247 63.24 -83.86 28.13
CA ILE A 247 62.29 -82.80 27.76
C ILE A 247 62.92 -82.22 26.47
N PRO A 248 62.33 -82.28 25.25
CA PRO A 248 61.04 -81.65 24.90
C PRO A 248 60.30 -82.25 23.65
N ASN A 249 59.12 -82.84 23.80
CA ASN A 249 58.14 -82.96 22.68
C ASN A 249 56.74 -82.43 23.02
N SER A 250 56.55 -81.92 24.24
CA SER A 250 55.25 -81.47 24.76
C SER A 250 54.78 -80.09 24.26
N VAL A 251 55.49 -79.48 23.30
CA VAL A 251 55.12 -78.17 22.73
C VAL A 251 54.62 -78.29 21.27
N ARG A 252 54.75 -79.45 20.62
CA ARG A 252 54.32 -79.65 19.22
C ARG A 252 52.88 -80.10 19.02
N ALA A 253 52.21 -80.63 20.05
CA ALA A 253 50.86 -81.17 19.92
C ALA A 253 49.73 -80.13 20.10
N ILE A 254 50.01 -78.90 20.54
CA ILE A 254 48.98 -77.91 20.91
C ILE A 254 48.83 -76.76 19.91
N THR A 255 49.77 -76.52 18.98
CA THR A 255 49.72 -75.30 18.14
C THR A 255 49.76 -75.51 16.63
N GLY A 256 49.69 -76.76 16.13
CA GLY A 256 49.12 -77.10 14.81
C GLY A 256 49.61 -76.37 13.54
N VAL A 257 50.77 -75.71 13.53
CA VAL A 257 51.30 -75.03 12.33
C VAL A 257 52.78 -75.39 12.14
N ASP A 258 53.07 -76.00 10.98
CA ASP A 258 54.42 -76.31 10.49
C ASP A 258 55.02 -75.10 9.76
N LEU A 259 56.17 -74.63 10.24
CA LEU A 259 57.01 -73.64 9.57
C LEU A 259 58.28 -74.31 9.03
N THR A 260 58.13 -75.04 7.93
CA THR A 260 59.24 -75.42 7.02
C THR A 260 58.97 -74.98 5.58
N LYS A 261 58.31 -73.83 5.42
CA LYS A 261 58.44 -72.99 4.21
C LYS A 261 59.19 -71.72 4.60
N VAL A 262 60.52 -71.87 4.64
CA VAL A 262 61.44 -70.84 4.14
C VAL A 262 61.52 -71.04 2.63
#